data_AF-A0A429RHD2-F1
#
_entry.id   AF-A0A429RHD2-F1
#
_cell.length_a   1.000
_cell.length_b   1.000
_cell.length_c   1.000
_cell.angle_alpha   90.00
_cell.angle_beta   90.00
_cell.angle_gamma   90.00
#
_symmetry.space_group_name_H-M   'P 1'
#
loop_
_entity.id
_entity.type
_entity.pdbx_description
1 polymer ?
#
loop_
_entity_poly.entity_id
_entity_poly.type
_entity_poly.pdbx_seq_one_letter_code
_entity_poly.pdbx_strand_id
1 'polypeptide(L)'
;MAETVLTNTGLDSFLDGTPERRDPVFTRAAEAVLGLLALRGADRETGLPEPTPGLVRHLLVEDLPTFVYAAPGELGAYPAVLGALAARFDGGLGERVVAVVAEAAPDFERAMKDPGNLTWHRWYASLLRACGTDLDDPEDVRRRLAALDGAPLPDGVRRADLMGRTALADVLLSEALTRAYVRDAETAPAAGPLLTDHAVATGIGQVAAALLDRWTAAGLAEQLAGPYARFAPGPDSFPHLVLADALLGEHLDYYGDAAAPVPPPAAAETPSGPGVVEAAADALAAAVESLGEGEEGEFGPYGGEAAHLLYVVYQRGCSAESIARKAAEYEDWNVDPAVEDLPVAVPADAPEAYTTPPLEELVRLLGAPELTEADRERLTGPARDLAAVVDRLAGTGLLFRAGDAFGLTPRGAGVLRYLLRVRGIAAPDAAETAGWGAPALVAAATGWPASSAARVLGDWLHARVDTAEAWSQLLAALGTAHAGTADAADARGLFGLLDTGAAPAEALRGALRDPVIGEYAHEVLRARGERPDHLQVPTSARALYVLDGLPGKKGPLESRRAAFDAAAAAWPGGSAALVRAMAEGDRHETARVLGPLGITMP
;
A
#
# COMPACT_ATOMS: atom_id res chain seq x y z
N MET A 1 -29.50 27.72 25.83
CA MET A 1 -30.36 26.54 25.55
C MET A 1 -29.80 25.92 24.30
N ALA A 2 -29.20 24.73 24.40
CA ALA A 2 -28.66 24.05 23.23
C ALA A 2 -29.82 23.67 22.30
N GLU A 3 -29.71 24.02 21.02
CA GLU A 3 -30.69 23.66 20.01
C GLU A 3 -30.72 22.12 19.85
N THR A 4 -31.91 21.54 19.91
CA THR A 4 -32.09 20.09 19.76
C THR A 4 -31.87 19.72 18.29
N VAL A 5 -30.78 19.01 17.98
CA VAL A 5 -30.38 18.69 16.61
C VAL A 5 -31.19 17.50 16.04
N LEU A 6 -31.36 16.44 16.83
CA LEU A 6 -32.27 15.33 16.53
C LEU A 6 -33.42 15.34 17.54
N THR A 7 -34.64 15.30 17.03
CA THR A 7 -35.85 15.24 17.85
C THR A 7 -36.32 13.80 18.02
N ASN A 8 -37.14 13.52 19.03
CA ASN A 8 -37.83 12.22 19.18
C ASN A 8 -36.90 10.99 19.21
N THR A 9 -35.69 11.14 19.77
CA THR A 9 -34.73 10.05 20.03
C THR A 9 -35.03 9.31 21.34
N GLY A 10 -35.92 9.85 22.18
CA GLY A 10 -36.27 9.28 23.49
C GLY A 10 -35.26 9.55 24.61
N LEU A 11 -34.24 10.37 24.38
CA LEU A 11 -33.16 10.65 25.35
C LEU A 11 -33.67 11.09 26.73
N ASP A 12 -34.60 12.06 26.78
CA ASP A 12 -35.13 12.55 28.05
C ASP A 12 -35.86 11.46 28.83
N SER A 13 -36.65 10.63 28.15
CA SER A 13 -37.37 9.50 28.76
C SER A 13 -36.43 8.36 29.18
N PHE A 14 -35.34 8.15 28.43
CA PHE A 14 -34.33 7.17 28.76
C PHE A 14 -33.61 7.51 30.08
N LEU A 15 -33.24 8.78 30.25
CA LEU A 15 -32.53 9.29 31.43
C LEU A 15 -33.44 9.64 32.60
N ASP A 16 -34.76 9.67 32.42
CA ASP A 16 -35.66 10.09 33.50
C ASP A 16 -35.64 9.11 34.68
N GLY A 17 -35.54 9.67 35.89
CA GLY A 17 -35.48 8.90 37.13
C GLY A 17 -34.22 8.05 37.36
N THR A 18 -33.23 8.05 36.47
CA THR A 18 -32.01 7.23 36.61
C THR A 18 -30.87 8.00 37.32
N PRO A 19 -30.06 7.34 38.17
CA PRO A 19 -28.90 7.98 38.80
C PRO A 19 -27.84 8.42 37.78
N GLU A 20 -27.76 7.74 36.64
CA GLU A 20 -26.84 8.01 35.54
C GLU A 20 -27.11 9.35 34.83
N ARG A 21 -28.29 9.96 35.00
CA ARG A 21 -28.59 11.32 34.51
C ARG A 21 -27.63 12.39 35.06
N ARG A 22 -26.98 12.12 36.19
CA ARG A 22 -25.97 13.01 36.79
C ARG A 22 -24.55 12.74 36.30
N ASP A 23 -24.35 11.66 35.54
CA ASP A 23 -23.07 11.34 34.92
C ASP A 23 -23.02 11.97 33.52
N PRO A 24 -22.18 13.00 33.29
CA PRO A 24 -22.07 13.64 31.99
C PRO A 24 -21.54 12.70 30.91
N VAL A 25 -20.70 11.72 31.27
CA VAL A 25 -20.14 10.74 30.32
C VAL A 25 -21.23 9.80 29.83
N PHE A 26 -22.04 9.26 30.75
CA PHE A 26 -23.17 8.41 30.40
C PHE A 26 -24.21 9.18 29.58
N THR A 27 -24.48 10.44 29.93
CA THR A 27 -25.43 11.29 29.20
C THR A 27 -25.00 11.52 27.75
N ARG A 28 -23.71 11.85 27.52
CA ARG A 28 -23.16 12.02 26.16
C ARG A 28 -23.19 10.71 25.37
N ALA A 29 -22.82 9.59 26.01
CA ALA A 29 -22.89 8.27 25.39
C ALA A 29 -24.33 7.89 25.03
N ALA A 30 -25.31 8.17 25.90
CA ALA A 30 -26.74 7.93 25.65
C ALA A 30 -27.24 8.74 24.45
N GLU A 31 -26.87 10.00 24.36
CA GLU A 31 -27.23 10.85 23.23
C GLU A 31 -26.69 10.29 21.89
N ALA A 32 -25.41 9.92 21.84
CA ALA A 32 -24.79 9.38 20.64
C ALA A 32 -25.40 8.02 20.24
N VAL A 33 -25.55 7.09 21.18
CA VAL A 33 -26.10 5.75 20.92
C VAL A 33 -27.54 5.83 20.44
N LEU A 34 -28.41 6.57 21.13
CA LEU A 34 -29.83 6.66 20.75
C LEU A 34 -29.99 7.41 19.41
N GLY A 35 -29.22 8.48 19.20
CA GLY A 35 -29.22 9.24 17.95
C GLY A 35 -28.79 8.38 16.75
N LEU A 36 -27.67 7.67 16.86
CA LEU A 36 -27.15 6.83 15.78
C LEU A 36 -28.06 5.63 15.48
N LEU A 37 -28.60 4.95 16.50
CA LEU A 37 -29.59 3.88 16.31
C LEU A 37 -30.83 4.40 15.55
N ALA A 38 -31.34 5.57 15.94
CA ALA A 38 -32.49 6.19 15.30
C ALA A 38 -32.19 6.57 13.83
N LEU A 39 -31.02 7.15 13.55
CA LEU A 39 -30.57 7.46 12.19
C LEU A 39 -30.49 6.19 11.33
N ARG A 40 -29.93 5.11 11.88
CA ARG A 40 -29.83 3.78 11.24
C ARG A 40 -31.16 3.03 11.13
N GLY A 41 -32.25 3.61 11.60
CA GLY A 41 -33.60 3.08 11.41
C GLY A 41 -34.05 2.04 12.43
N ALA A 42 -33.49 2.08 13.63
CA ALA A 42 -34.11 1.44 14.77
C ALA A 42 -35.58 1.90 14.90
N ASP A 43 -36.47 0.95 15.17
CA ASP A 43 -37.88 1.24 15.40
C ASP A 43 -38.03 2.11 16.66
N ARG A 44 -38.93 3.10 16.62
CA ARG A 44 -39.18 4.05 17.70
C ARG A 44 -40.63 4.08 18.16
N GLU A 45 -41.45 3.09 17.80
CA GLU A 45 -42.87 3.03 18.22
C GLU A 45 -43.07 3.15 19.74
N THR A 46 -42.14 2.59 20.52
CA THR A 46 -42.18 2.63 22.00
C THR A 46 -41.67 3.94 22.61
N GLY A 47 -41.23 4.90 21.78
CA GLY A 47 -40.59 6.14 22.22
C GLY A 47 -39.08 6.04 22.43
N LEU A 48 -38.49 4.85 22.32
CA LEU A 48 -37.05 4.60 22.34
C LEU A 48 -36.64 3.81 21.08
N PRO A 49 -35.45 4.03 20.52
CA PRO A 49 -34.93 3.22 19.42
C PRO A 49 -34.67 1.77 19.87
N GLU A 50 -35.36 0.82 19.25
CA GLU A 50 -35.24 -0.61 19.55
C GLU A 50 -33.91 -1.18 19.02
N PRO A 51 -33.00 -1.65 19.91
CA PRO A 51 -31.70 -2.16 19.50
C PRO A 51 -31.84 -3.59 18.96
N THR A 52 -31.51 -3.80 17.69
CA THR A 52 -31.37 -5.15 17.13
C THR A 52 -29.91 -5.62 17.19
N PRO A 53 -29.62 -6.94 17.29
CA PRO A 53 -28.26 -7.47 17.23
C PRO A 53 -27.39 -6.92 16.10
N GLY A 54 -27.94 -6.80 14.89
CA GLY A 54 -27.23 -6.29 13.72
C GLY A 54 -26.89 -4.80 13.86
N LEU A 55 -27.86 -3.98 14.30
CA LEU A 55 -27.64 -2.55 14.53
C LEU A 55 -26.63 -2.30 15.65
N VAL A 56 -26.68 -3.09 16.71
CA VAL A 56 -25.75 -2.98 17.85
C VAL A 56 -24.31 -3.25 17.40
N ARG A 57 -24.09 -4.29 16.60
CA ARG A 57 -22.75 -4.61 16.07
C ARG A 57 -22.25 -3.51 15.15
N HIS A 58 -23.08 -3.04 14.22
CA HIS A 58 -22.73 -1.95 13.29
C HIS A 58 -22.42 -0.65 14.05
N LEU A 59 -23.25 -0.29 15.04
CA LEU A 59 -23.03 0.88 15.88
C LEU A 59 -21.68 0.84 16.60
N LEU A 60 -21.39 -0.29 17.25
CA LEU A 60 -20.18 -0.47 18.06
C LEU A 60 -18.91 -0.56 17.21
N VAL A 61 -18.95 -1.21 16.04
CA VAL A 61 -17.73 -1.47 15.26
C VAL A 61 -17.49 -0.43 14.16
N GLU A 62 -18.54 0.26 13.70
CA GLU A 62 -18.45 1.21 12.57
C GLU A 62 -18.81 2.63 13.01
N ASP A 63 -20.07 2.88 13.41
CA ASP A 63 -20.56 4.26 13.60
C ASP A 63 -19.87 5.01 14.75
N LEU A 64 -19.77 4.42 15.94
CA LEU A 64 -19.14 5.08 17.08
C LEU A 64 -17.64 5.37 16.82
N PRO A 65 -16.84 4.42 16.31
CA PRO A 65 -15.47 4.70 15.85
C PRO A 65 -15.36 5.77 14.76
N THR A 66 -16.37 5.97 13.91
CA THR A 66 -16.32 7.00 12.87
C THR A 66 -16.65 8.40 13.41
N PHE A 67 -17.69 8.54 14.23
CA PHE A 67 -18.28 9.86 14.53
C PHE A 67 -17.95 10.41 15.92
N VAL A 68 -17.58 9.55 16.88
CA VAL A 68 -17.55 9.94 18.29
C VAL A 68 -16.14 9.98 18.84
N TYR A 69 -15.83 11.04 19.59
CA TYR A 69 -14.64 11.09 20.43
C TYR A 69 -14.99 10.66 21.86
N ALA A 70 -14.22 9.72 22.41
CA ALA A 70 -14.32 9.29 23.79
C ALA A 70 -12.92 8.99 24.35
N ALA A 71 -12.62 9.46 25.56
CA ALA A 71 -11.35 9.14 26.20
C ALA A 71 -11.28 7.65 26.57
N PRO A 72 -10.09 7.04 26.70
CA PRO A 72 -9.97 5.61 27.01
C PRO A 72 -10.72 5.15 28.26
N GLY A 73 -10.82 6.01 29.29
CA GLY A 73 -11.58 5.73 30.52
C GLY A 73 -13.09 5.90 30.40
N GLU A 74 -13.58 6.48 29.30
CA GLU A 74 -14.99 6.77 29.04
C GLU A 74 -15.64 5.72 28.11
N LEU A 75 -14.83 4.87 27.45
CA LEU A 75 -15.31 3.89 26.47
C LEU A 75 -16.37 2.93 27.03
N GLY A 76 -16.24 2.54 28.30
CA GLY A 76 -17.20 1.64 28.96
C GLY A 76 -18.64 2.16 29.02
N ALA A 77 -18.85 3.48 28.88
CA ALA A 77 -20.18 4.08 28.92
C ALA A 77 -21.06 3.67 27.73
N TYR A 78 -20.48 3.46 26.53
CA TYR A 78 -21.26 3.16 25.32
C TYR A 78 -21.89 1.75 25.35
N PRO A 79 -21.14 0.67 25.65
CA PRO A 79 -21.74 -0.65 25.92
C PRO A 79 -22.73 -0.62 27.10
N ALA A 80 -22.47 0.17 28.14
CA ALA A 80 -23.35 0.26 29.31
C ALA A 80 -24.71 0.89 28.95
N VAL A 81 -24.72 1.94 28.13
CA VAL A 81 -25.97 2.52 27.58
C VAL A 81 -26.75 1.48 26.79
N LEU A 82 -26.09 0.71 25.92
CA LEU A 82 -26.76 -0.34 25.15
C LEU A 82 -27.36 -1.43 26.04
N GLY A 83 -26.67 -1.82 27.12
CA GLY A 83 -27.22 -2.74 28.13
C GLY A 83 -28.43 -2.16 28.86
N ALA A 84 -28.37 -0.88 29.26
CA ALA A 84 -29.47 -0.20 29.92
C ALA A 84 -30.68 0.01 28.98
N LEU A 85 -30.44 0.27 27.69
CA LEU A 85 -31.45 0.33 26.65
C LEU A 85 -32.10 -1.03 26.41
N ALA A 86 -31.30 -2.09 26.29
CA ALA A 86 -31.77 -3.46 26.11
C ALA A 86 -32.69 -3.91 27.25
N ALA A 87 -32.44 -3.48 28.49
CA ALA A 87 -33.28 -3.78 29.65
C ALA A 87 -34.67 -3.13 29.61
N ARG A 88 -34.93 -2.20 28.68
CA ARG A 88 -36.25 -1.59 28.46
C ARG A 88 -37.16 -2.43 27.56
N PHE A 89 -36.63 -3.48 26.91
CA PHE A 89 -37.35 -4.30 25.95
C PHE A 89 -37.47 -5.75 26.43
N ASP A 90 -38.68 -6.30 26.36
CA ASP A 90 -39.00 -7.67 26.80
C ASP A 90 -38.78 -8.73 25.69
N GLY A 91 -39.17 -9.99 25.95
CA GLY A 91 -39.30 -11.00 24.90
C GLY A 91 -38.00 -11.63 24.40
N GLY A 92 -36.93 -11.62 25.21
CA GLY A 92 -35.62 -12.21 24.86
C GLY A 92 -34.79 -11.38 23.88
N LEU A 93 -35.28 -10.21 23.46
CA LEU A 93 -34.47 -9.23 22.72
C LEU A 93 -33.33 -8.70 23.60
N GLY A 94 -33.64 -8.30 24.84
CA GLY A 94 -32.65 -7.77 25.78
C GLY A 94 -31.45 -8.71 26.00
N GLU A 95 -31.70 -10.01 26.20
CA GLU A 95 -30.64 -11.02 26.37
C GLU A 95 -29.77 -11.17 25.12
N ARG A 96 -30.37 -11.16 23.92
CA ARG A 96 -29.64 -11.23 22.65
C ARG A 96 -28.77 -10.00 22.42
N VAL A 97 -29.30 -8.81 22.72
CA VAL A 97 -28.53 -7.56 22.61
C VAL A 97 -27.37 -7.55 23.59
N VAL A 98 -27.60 -7.90 24.86
CA VAL A 98 -26.55 -8.00 25.88
C VAL A 98 -25.46 -8.98 25.46
N ALA A 99 -25.82 -10.13 24.88
CA ALA A 99 -24.85 -11.09 24.35
C ALA A 99 -23.99 -10.49 23.24
N VAL A 100 -24.59 -9.77 22.29
CA VAL A 100 -23.86 -9.09 21.19
C VAL A 100 -22.97 -7.97 21.71
N VAL A 101 -23.44 -7.19 22.68
CA VAL A 101 -22.62 -6.15 23.32
C VAL A 101 -21.39 -6.77 23.97
N ALA A 102 -21.55 -7.90 24.68
CA ALA A 102 -20.43 -8.60 25.30
C ALA A 102 -19.44 -9.17 24.26
N GLU A 103 -19.94 -9.69 23.13
CA GLU A 103 -19.12 -10.18 22.01
C GLU A 103 -18.35 -9.03 21.33
N ALA A 104 -19.03 -7.91 21.07
CA ALA A 104 -18.49 -6.80 20.28
C ALA A 104 -17.66 -5.81 21.12
N ALA A 105 -17.74 -5.80 22.44
CA ALA A 105 -17.03 -4.84 23.30
C ALA A 105 -15.50 -4.82 23.07
N PRO A 106 -14.79 -5.97 22.96
CA PRO A 106 -13.36 -5.96 22.63
C PRO A 106 -13.05 -5.36 21.25
N ASP A 107 -13.94 -5.58 20.27
CA ASP A 107 -13.78 -5.06 18.91
C ASP A 107 -14.06 -3.55 18.87
N PHE A 108 -15.08 -3.07 19.59
CA PHE A 108 -15.33 -1.64 19.80
C PHE A 108 -14.14 -0.93 20.43
N GLU A 109 -13.59 -1.48 21.51
CA GLU A 109 -12.42 -0.88 22.15
C GLU A 109 -11.22 -0.83 21.21
N ARG A 110 -11.00 -1.87 20.40
CA ARG A 110 -9.95 -1.91 19.38
C ARG A 110 -10.20 -0.83 18.32
N ALA A 111 -11.41 -0.78 17.77
CA ALA A 111 -11.78 0.17 16.72
C ALA A 111 -11.70 1.63 17.18
N MET A 112 -12.07 1.93 18.43
CA MET A 112 -11.97 3.28 19.00
C MET A 112 -10.52 3.74 19.18
N LYS A 113 -9.60 2.81 19.47
CA LYS A 113 -8.17 3.07 19.70
C LYS A 113 -7.33 2.97 18.42
N ASP A 114 -7.90 2.45 17.34
CA ASP A 114 -7.21 2.29 16.07
C ASP A 114 -6.99 3.66 15.39
N PRO A 115 -5.75 4.10 15.17
CA PRO A 115 -5.45 5.31 14.39
C PRO A 115 -5.99 5.22 12.95
N GLY A 116 -6.22 4.01 12.46
CA GLY A 116 -6.91 3.69 11.21
C GLY A 116 -8.37 4.16 11.12
N ASN A 117 -9.00 4.52 12.23
CA ASN A 117 -10.38 5.02 12.26
C ASN A 117 -10.50 6.51 12.58
N LEU A 118 -9.37 7.23 12.67
CA LEU A 118 -9.38 8.65 13.00
C LEU A 118 -9.91 9.52 11.85
N THR A 119 -10.79 10.45 12.20
CA THR A 119 -11.23 11.59 11.38
C THR A 119 -10.63 12.89 11.92
N TRP A 120 -10.66 13.97 11.15
CA TRP A 120 -10.18 15.29 11.60
C TRP A 120 -10.86 15.73 12.91
N HIS A 121 -12.18 15.57 13.00
CA HIS A 121 -12.97 15.92 14.19
C HIS A 121 -12.51 15.15 15.43
N ARG A 122 -12.37 13.81 15.33
CA ARG A 122 -11.91 12.96 16.44
C ARG A 122 -10.48 13.27 16.85
N TRP A 123 -9.60 13.52 15.88
CA TRP A 123 -8.20 13.87 16.14
C TRP A 123 -8.08 15.19 16.89
N TYR A 124 -8.71 16.26 16.40
CA TYR A 124 -8.65 17.58 17.05
C TYR A 124 -9.35 17.59 18.42
N ALA A 125 -10.46 16.87 18.58
CA ALA A 125 -11.07 16.69 19.90
C ALA A 125 -10.10 16.00 20.89
N SER A 126 -9.34 15.00 20.43
CA SER A 126 -8.34 14.32 21.26
C SER A 126 -7.19 15.23 21.69
N LEU A 127 -6.69 16.07 20.78
CA LEU A 127 -5.65 17.06 21.08
C LEU A 127 -6.15 18.14 22.04
N LEU A 128 -7.33 18.69 21.79
CA LEU A 128 -7.96 19.68 22.66
C LEU A 128 -8.13 19.10 24.08
N ARG A 129 -8.61 17.86 24.19
CA ARG A 129 -8.74 17.19 25.49
C ARG A 129 -7.39 17.03 26.19
N ALA A 130 -6.35 16.63 25.47
CA ALA A 130 -4.99 16.51 26.01
C ALA A 130 -4.42 17.85 26.50
N CYS A 131 -4.84 18.97 25.88
CA CYS A 131 -4.51 20.33 26.33
C CYS A 131 -5.38 20.83 27.51
N GLY A 132 -6.29 20.00 28.04
CA GLY A 132 -7.19 20.37 29.12
C GLY A 132 -8.29 21.35 28.68
N THR A 133 -8.67 21.33 27.40
CA THR A 133 -9.83 22.08 26.89
C THR A 133 -11.12 21.50 27.46
N ASP A 134 -12.06 22.37 27.84
CA ASP A 134 -13.45 22.00 28.02
C ASP A 134 -14.12 21.86 26.64
N LEU A 135 -14.36 20.61 26.22
CA LEU A 135 -14.90 20.31 24.89
C LEU A 135 -16.37 20.75 24.73
N ASP A 136 -17.07 21.03 25.83
CA ASP A 136 -18.45 21.52 25.80
C ASP A 136 -18.52 23.06 25.72
N ASP A 137 -17.38 23.76 25.88
CA ASP A 137 -17.27 25.23 25.76
C ASP A 137 -16.71 25.64 24.38
N PRO A 138 -17.55 26.11 23.44
CA PRO A 138 -17.10 26.50 22.10
C PRO A 138 -16.10 27.66 22.12
N GLU A 139 -16.11 28.52 23.14
CA GLU A 139 -15.13 29.60 23.28
C GLU A 139 -13.77 29.09 23.74
N ASP A 140 -13.72 28.09 24.63
CA ASP A 140 -12.46 27.41 25.02
C ASP A 140 -11.89 26.60 23.87
N VAL A 141 -12.73 25.87 23.11
CA VAL A 141 -12.36 25.17 21.88
C VAL A 141 -11.73 26.14 20.87
N ARG A 142 -12.42 27.23 20.52
CA ARG A 142 -11.93 28.21 19.54
C ARG A 142 -10.60 28.84 19.96
N ARG A 143 -10.48 29.21 21.25
CA ARG A 143 -9.27 29.84 21.81
C ARG A 143 -8.06 28.92 21.76
N ARG A 144 -8.25 27.61 21.90
CA ARG A 144 -7.15 26.63 21.97
C ARG A 144 -6.81 26.01 20.63
N LEU A 145 -7.74 26.01 19.66
CA LEU A 145 -7.51 25.41 18.36
C LEU A 145 -6.32 26.04 17.61
N ALA A 146 -6.13 27.36 17.67
CA ALA A 146 -4.98 28.04 17.08
C ALA A 146 -3.62 27.52 17.59
N ALA A 147 -3.56 27.08 18.86
CA ALA A 147 -2.33 26.57 19.45
C ALA A 147 -1.97 25.15 18.97
N LEU A 148 -2.86 24.51 18.22
CA LEU A 148 -2.67 23.17 17.64
C LEU A 148 -2.14 23.22 16.19
N ASP A 149 -1.79 24.40 15.68
CA ASP A 149 -1.18 24.53 14.35
C ASP A 149 0.12 23.70 14.27
N GLY A 150 0.22 22.84 13.27
CA GLY A 150 1.37 21.94 13.09
C GLY A 150 1.46 20.78 14.09
N ALA A 151 0.40 20.46 14.84
CA ALA A 151 0.39 19.28 15.71
C ALA A 151 0.72 17.99 14.92
N PRO A 152 1.61 17.13 15.43
CA PRO A 152 2.03 15.92 14.72
C PRO A 152 0.89 14.90 14.68
N LEU A 153 0.73 14.20 13.55
CA LEU A 153 -0.20 13.07 13.46
C LEU A 153 0.33 11.86 14.23
N PRO A 154 -0.55 10.93 14.64
CA PRO A 154 -0.12 9.63 15.16
C PRO A 154 0.78 8.87 14.17
N ASP A 155 1.69 8.06 14.70
CA ASP A 155 2.59 7.24 13.88
C ASP A 155 1.81 6.39 12.88
N GLY A 156 2.30 6.35 11.63
CA GLY A 156 1.69 5.58 10.55
C GLY A 156 0.47 6.21 9.89
N VAL A 157 -0.01 7.36 10.38
CA VAL A 157 -1.19 8.03 9.84
C VAL A 157 -0.83 9.25 9.00
N ARG A 158 -1.39 9.36 7.79
CA ARG A 158 -1.16 10.50 6.88
C ARG A 158 -2.34 11.46 6.86
N ARG A 159 -2.08 12.71 6.45
CA ARG A 159 -3.13 13.72 6.26
C ARG A 159 -4.17 13.27 5.24
N ALA A 160 -3.73 12.64 4.14
CA ALA A 160 -4.62 12.08 3.12
C ALA A 160 -5.55 10.98 3.68
N ASP A 161 -5.06 10.15 4.62
CA ASP A 161 -5.86 9.11 5.27
C ASP A 161 -6.97 9.73 6.14
N LEU A 162 -6.63 10.75 6.95
CA LEU A 162 -7.62 11.49 7.75
C LEU A 162 -8.63 12.20 6.86
N MET A 163 -8.17 12.86 5.79
CA MET A 163 -9.05 13.52 4.83
C MET A 163 -10.02 12.51 4.21
N GLY A 164 -9.54 11.38 3.68
CA GLY A 164 -10.39 10.38 3.04
C GLY A 164 -11.43 9.79 4.00
N ARG A 165 -11.03 9.50 5.24
CA ARG A 165 -11.95 8.99 6.28
C ARG A 165 -12.94 10.04 6.74
N THR A 166 -12.54 11.30 6.83
CA THR A 166 -13.45 12.40 7.18
C THR A 166 -14.48 12.63 6.07
N ALA A 167 -14.04 12.66 4.81
CA ALA A 167 -14.95 12.78 3.67
C ALA A 167 -15.94 11.61 3.61
N LEU A 168 -15.48 10.37 3.84
CA LEU A 168 -16.36 9.20 3.92
C LEU A 168 -17.36 9.32 5.09
N ALA A 169 -16.90 9.74 6.27
CA ALA A 169 -17.75 9.97 7.43
C ALA A 169 -18.85 11.00 7.12
N ASP A 170 -18.49 12.12 6.49
CA ASP A 170 -19.44 13.17 6.12
C ASP A 170 -20.50 12.67 5.14
N VAL A 171 -20.11 11.85 4.15
CA VAL A 171 -21.03 11.18 3.21
C VAL A 171 -21.96 10.22 3.95
N LEU A 172 -21.42 9.35 4.81
CA LEU A 172 -22.21 8.36 5.55
C LEU A 172 -23.22 9.03 6.49
N LEU A 173 -22.84 10.10 7.18
CA LEU A 173 -23.73 10.83 8.08
C LEU A 173 -24.80 11.59 7.29
N SER A 174 -24.44 12.25 6.19
CA SER A 174 -25.39 12.95 5.33
C SER A 174 -26.40 11.99 4.70
N GLU A 175 -25.95 10.81 4.28
CA GLU A 175 -26.79 9.74 3.76
C GLU A 175 -27.75 9.21 4.85
N ALA A 176 -27.26 8.97 6.06
CA ALA A 176 -28.08 8.52 7.18
C ALA A 176 -29.16 9.55 7.56
N LEU A 177 -28.82 10.84 7.59
CA LEU A 177 -29.75 11.94 7.83
C LEU A 177 -30.82 12.02 6.73
N THR A 178 -30.41 11.94 5.47
CA THR A 178 -31.33 12.00 4.32
C THR A 178 -32.28 10.80 4.32
N ARG A 179 -31.76 9.59 4.53
CA ARG A 179 -32.58 8.37 4.65
C ARG A 179 -33.56 8.45 5.82
N ALA A 180 -33.13 8.95 6.98
CA ALA A 180 -33.99 9.12 8.14
C ALA A 180 -35.15 10.09 7.85
N TYR A 181 -34.86 11.21 7.18
CA TYR A 181 -35.90 12.16 6.78
C TYR A 181 -36.90 11.56 5.79
N VAL A 182 -36.41 10.91 4.72
CA VAL A 182 -37.28 10.27 3.71
C VAL A 182 -38.15 9.20 4.35
N ARG A 183 -37.57 8.33 5.18
CA ARG A 183 -38.30 7.26 5.89
C ARG A 183 -39.43 7.82 6.74
N ASP A 184 -39.14 8.84 7.56
CA ASP A 184 -40.12 9.42 8.46
C ASP A 184 -41.20 10.22 7.70
N ALA A 185 -40.89 10.74 6.50
CA ALA A 185 -41.86 11.38 5.61
C ALA A 185 -42.78 10.37 4.91
N GLU A 186 -42.25 9.20 4.51
CA GLU A 186 -43.03 8.13 3.88
C GLU A 186 -43.92 7.38 4.89
N THR A 187 -43.37 7.10 6.07
CA THR A 187 -44.05 6.39 7.15
C THR A 187 -43.87 7.14 8.45
N ALA A 188 -44.80 8.05 8.75
CA ALA A 188 -44.74 8.88 9.95
C ALA A 188 -44.73 8.01 11.23
N PRO A 189 -43.64 8.04 12.02
CA PRO A 189 -43.54 7.23 13.23
C PRO A 189 -44.39 7.85 14.35
N ALA A 190 -44.92 7.01 15.24
CA ALA A 190 -45.77 7.46 16.35
C ALA A 190 -45.05 8.45 17.29
N ALA A 191 -43.73 8.30 17.45
CA ALA A 191 -42.89 9.20 18.24
C ALA A 191 -42.67 10.57 17.58
N GLY A 192 -43.04 10.76 16.31
CA GLY A 192 -42.73 11.95 15.53
C GLY A 192 -41.39 11.87 14.77
N PRO A 193 -41.17 12.77 13.79
CA PRO A 193 -40.01 12.70 12.91
C PRO A 193 -38.71 12.96 13.67
N LEU A 194 -37.59 12.39 13.21
CA LEU A 194 -36.27 12.66 13.78
C LEU A 194 -35.75 14.06 13.42
N LEU A 195 -36.00 14.46 12.18
CA LEU A 195 -35.60 15.74 11.61
C LEU A 195 -36.84 16.59 11.36
N THR A 196 -36.77 17.86 11.75
CA THR A 196 -37.83 18.82 11.45
C THR A 196 -37.68 19.34 10.02
N ASP A 197 -38.79 19.72 9.38
CA ASP A 197 -38.75 20.38 8.06
C ASP A 197 -37.85 21.61 8.06
N HIS A 198 -37.79 22.33 9.20
CA HIS A 198 -36.89 23.45 9.39
C HIS A 198 -35.43 23.01 9.32
N ALA A 199 -35.03 21.97 10.07
CA ALA A 199 -33.66 21.45 10.06
C ALA A 199 -33.20 21.02 8.65
N VAL A 200 -34.09 20.38 7.88
CA VAL A 200 -33.80 20.00 6.48
C VAL A 200 -33.70 21.24 5.58
N ALA A 201 -34.58 22.23 5.77
CA ALA A 201 -34.54 23.48 5.01
C ALA A 201 -33.26 24.30 5.28
N THR A 202 -32.71 24.23 6.49
CA THR A 202 -31.44 24.86 6.84
C THR A 202 -30.23 24.11 6.25
N GLY A 203 -30.39 22.81 5.95
CA GLY A 203 -29.47 22.00 5.15
C GLY A 203 -28.85 20.83 5.93
N ILE A 204 -28.84 19.64 5.31
CA ILE A 204 -28.34 18.40 5.92
C ILE A 204 -26.89 18.52 6.41
N GLY A 205 -26.03 19.24 5.68
CA GLY A 205 -24.64 19.46 6.09
C GLY A 205 -24.51 20.24 7.40
N GLN A 206 -25.41 21.19 7.68
CA GLN A 206 -25.40 21.93 8.94
C GLN A 206 -25.85 21.06 10.11
N VAL A 207 -26.84 20.19 9.88
CA VAL A 207 -27.29 19.21 10.88
C VAL A 207 -26.16 18.20 11.19
N ALA A 208 -25.46 17.72 10.16
CA ALA A 208 -24.31 16.83 10.31
C ALA A 208 -23.20 17.49 11.13
N ALA A 209 -22.83 18.74 10.82
CA ALA A 209 -21.83 19.50 11.58
C ALA A 209 -22.23 19.68 13.05
N ALA A 210 -23.50 20.02 13.32
CA ALA A 210 -24.01 20.15 14.68
C ALA A 210 -23.99 18.82 15.47
N LEU A 211 -24.22 17.69 14.80
CA LEU A 211 -24.07 16.37 15.41
C LEU A 211 -22.61 16.03 15.73
N LEU A 212 -21.71 16.27 14.78
CA LEU A 212 -20.28 16.07 14.98
C LEU A 212 -19.75 16.92 16.14
N ASP A 213 -20.20 18.17 16.27
CA ASP A 213 -19.84 19.03 17.41
C ASP A 213 -20.27 18.43 18.76
N ARG A 214 -21.49 17.88 18.82
CA ARG A 214 -22.02 17.26 20.06
C ARG A 214 -21.31 15.94 20.39
N TRP A 215 -20.84 15.21 19.37
CA TRP A 215 -20.15 13.94 19.53
C TRP A 215 -18.63 14.06 19.65
N THR A 216 -18.07 15.23 19.38
CA THR A 216 -16.62 15.48 19.43
C THR A 216 -16.25 16.68 20.31
N ALA A 217 -16.48 17.90 19.84
CA ALA A 217 -16.27 19.14 20.58
C ALA A 217 -17.12 20.28 20.03
N ALA A 218 -17.72 21.08 20.92
CA ALA A 218 -18.64 22.15 20.57
C ALA A 218 -17.97 23.20 19.65
N GLY A 219 -18.61 23.51 18.51
CA GLY A 219 -18.15 24.49 17.53
C GLY A 219 -16.95 24.05 16.69
N LEU A 220 -16.44 22.83 16.85
CA LEU A 220 -15.24 22.37 16.15
C LEU A 220 -15.46 22.28 14.63
N ALA A 221 -16.59 21.74 14.17
CA ALA A 221 -16.93 21.59 12.77
C ALA A 221 -16.98 22.95 12.06
N GLU A 222 -17.58 23.97 12.67
CA GLU A 222 -17.59 25.34 12.13
C GLU A 222 -16.16 25.91 12.03
N GLN A 223 -15.34 25.70 13.05
CA GLN A 223 -13.96 26.19 13.04
C GLN A 223 -13.12 25.50 11.95
N LEU A 224 -13.28 24.18 11.78
CA LEU A 224 -12.60 23.39 10.75
C LEU A 224 -13.13 23.64 9.34
N ALA A 225 -14.39 24.06 9.15
CA ALA A 225 -14.90 24.47 7.84
C ALA A 225 -14.54 25.93 7.50
N GLY A 226 -14.26 26.77 8.49
CA GLY A 226 -14.02 28.19 8.34
C GLY A 226 -12.58 28.61 8.65
N PRO A 227 -12.32 29.39 9.73
CA PRO A 227 -11.02 30.02 9.98
C PRO A 227 -9.82 29.05 10.07
N TYR A 228 -10.08 27.78 10.36
CA TYR A 228 -9.07 26.73 10.51
C TYR A 228 -9.18 25.63 9.44
N ALA A 229 -9.78 25.90 8.27
CA ALA A 229 -9.87 24.92 7.18
C ALA A 229 -8.52 24.28 6.75
N ARG A 230 -7.41 25.01 6.90
CA ARG A 230 -6.05 24.48 6.66
C ARG A 230 -5.64 23.32 7.59
N PHE A 231 -6.32 23.17 8.74
CA PHE A 231 -6.10 22.10 9.72
C PHE A 231 -6.82 20.81 9.33
N ALA A 232 -7.98 20.92 8.70
CA ALA A 232 -8.77 19.79 8.20
C ALA A 232 -9.01 19.97 6.70
N PRO A 233 -7.96 19.88 5.87
CA PRO A 233 -8.08 20.04 4.43
C PRO A 233 -9.07 19.01 3.84
N GLY A 234 -9.94 19.48 2.96
CA GLY A 234 -10.86 18.63 2.18
C GLY A 234 -10.19 18.01 0.96
N PRO A 235 -10.93 17.22 0.16
CA PRO A 235 -10.41 16.51 -1.02
C PRO A 235 -9.68 17.42 -2.02
N ASP A 236 -10.21 18.62 -2.29
CA ASP A 236 -9.63 19.58 -3.24
C ASP A 236 -8.24 20.09 -2.84
N SER A 237 -7.84 19.89 -1.58
CA SER A 237 -6.50 20.23 -1.08
C SER A 237 -5.46 19.13 -1.31
N PHE A 238 -5.83 18.03 -1.96
CA PHE A 238 -4.92 16.92 -2.29
C PHE A 238 -5.01 16.55 -3.78
N PRO A 239 -4.71 17.48 -4.70
CA PRO A 239 -4.79 17.21 -6.14
C PRO A 239 -3.83 16.08 -6.58
N HIS A 240 -2.72 15.89 -5.86
CA HIS A 240 -1.79 14.79 -6.09
C HIS A 240 -2.38 13.38 -5.94
N LEU A 241 -3.58 13.24 -5.36
CA LEU A 241 -4.25 11.94 -5.27
C LEU A 241 -4.66 11.39 -6.63
N VAL A 242 -4.91 12.24 -7.62
CA VAL A 242 -5.17 11.79 -9.00
C VAL A 242 -3.95 11.08 -9.57
N LEU A 243 -2.75 11.64 -9.36
CA LEU A 243 -1.50 10.98 -9.72
C LEU A 243 -1.29 9.69 -8.91
N ALA A 244 -1.61 9.69 -7.62
CA ALA A 244 -1.52 8.47 -6.80
C ALA A 244 -2.45 7.35 -7.31
N ASP A 245 -3.64 7.68 -7.79
CA ASP A 245 -4.57 6.74 -8.42
C ASP A 245 -4.04 6.19 -9.74
N ALA A 246 -3.41 7.02 -10.57
CA ALA A 246 -2.73 6.57 -11.79
C ALA A 246 -1.60 5.58 -11.47
N LEU A 247 -0.76 5.88 -10.47
CA LEU A 247 0.31 4.98 -10.03
C LEU A 247 -0.23 3.66 -9.44
N LEU A 248 -1.41 3.68 -8.79
CA LEU A 248 -2.10 2.47 -8.36
C LEU A 248 -2.57 1.63 -9.55
N GLY A 249 -3.09 2.26 -10.60
CA GLY A 249 -3.43 1.60 -11.87
C GLY A 249 -2.23 0.83 -12.42
N GLU A 250 -1.10 1.51 -12.62
CA GLU A 250 0.15 0.89 -13.09
C GLU A 250 0.59 -0.28 -12.20
N HIS A 251 0.44 -0.13 -10.88
CA HIS A 251 0.82 -1.17 -9.93
C HIS A 251 -0.07 -2.41 -10.02
N LEU A 252 -1.38 -2.23 -10.15
CA LEU A 252 -2.33 -3.33 -10.33
C LEU A 252 -2.17 -4.00 -11.69
N ASP A 253 -1.83 -3.25 -12.74
CA ASP A 253 -1.56 -3.82 -14.05
C ASP A 253 -0.29 -4.69 -14.03
N TYR A 254 0.74 -4.29 -13.28
CA TYR A 254 1.99 -5.05 -13.17
C TYR A 254 1.87 -6.25 -12.21
N TYR A 255 1.40 -6.05 -10.98
CA TYR A 255 1.42 -7.06 -9.93
C TYR A 255 0.08 -7.78 -9.71
N GLY A 256 -1.05 -7.19 -10.13
CA GLY A 256 -2.39 -7.69 -9.83
C GLY A 256 -2.83 -7.58 -8.36
N ASP A 257 -1.96 -7.09 -7.48
CA ASP A 257 -2.18 -6.99 -6.04
C ASP A 257 -1.45 -5.77 -5.47
N ALA A 258 -2.18 -4.84 -4.85
CA ALA A 258 -1.60 -3.65 -4.20
C ALA A 258 -0.71 -3.99 -2.99
N ALA A 259 -0.88 -5.18 -2.39
CA ALA A 259 -0.03 -5.64 -1.29
C ALA A 259 1.34 -6.14 -1.77
N ALA A 260 1.55 -6.34 -3.08
CA ALA A 260 2.83 -6.73 -3.63
C ALA A 260 3.88 -5.63 -3.38
N PRO A 261 4.99 -5.93 -2.68
CA PRO A 261 5.96 -4.91 -2.35
C PRO A 261 6.80 -4.49 -3.57
N VAL A 262 7.00 -3.19 -3.74
CA VAL A 262 8.02 -2.65 -4.66
C VAL A 262 9.39 -2.59 -3.96
N PRO A 263 10.52 -2.66 -4.70
CA PRO A 263 11.84 -2.62 -4.07
C PRO A 263 12.10 -1.27 -3.38
N PRO A 264 12.71 -1.23 -2.18
CA PRO A 264 13.04 0.01 -1.51
C PRO A 264 14.08 0.81 -2.33
N PRO A 265 13.95 2.14 -2.43
CA PRO A 265 14.94 2.98 -3.11
C PRO A 265 16.30 2.91 -2.40
N ALA A 266 17.40 2.99 -3.17
CA ALA A 266 18.75 3.00 -2.60
C ALA A 266 19.02 4.24 -1.73
N ALA A 267 18.45 5.38 -2.12
CA ALA A 267 18.44 6.61 -1.33
C ALA A 267 17.07 7.27 -1.47
N ALA A 268 16.48 7.65 -0.34
CA ALA A 268 15.25 8.42 -0.33
C ALA A 268 15.28 9.46 0.79
N GLU A 269 14.85 10.66 0.44
CA GLU A 269 14.67 11.77 1.36
C GLU A 269 13.20 12.11 1.35
N THR A 270 12.50 11.77 2.44
CA THR A 270 11.10 12.20 2.60
C THR A 270 11.12 13.65 3.08
N PRO A 271 10.52 14.60 2.33
CA PRO A 271 10.42 15.99 2.79
C PRO A 271 9.75 16.04 4.17
N SER A 272 10.44 16.62 5.15
CA SER A 272 9.99 16.64 6.55
C SER A 272 9.24 17.92 6.88
N GLY A 273 8.14 17.79 7.60
CA GLY A 273 7.29 18.90 8.06
C GLY A 273 5.84 18.75 7.59
N PRO A 274 4.85 19.29 8.31
CA PRO A 274 3.45 19.16 7.92
C PRO A 274 3.19 19.76 6.53
N GLY A 275 2.64 18.98 5.60
CA GLY A 275 2.27 19.47 4.27
C GLY A 275 3.42 19.60 3.27
N VAL A 276 4.67 19.34 3.67
CA VAL A 276 5.84 19.59 2.79
C VAL A 276 5.97 18.52 1.71
N VAL A 277 5.70 17.25 2.04
CA VAL A 277 5.70 16.16 1.05
C VAL A 277 4.51 16.30 0.11
N GLU A 278 3.36 16.71 0.64
CA GLU A 278 2.15 16.99 -0.14
C GLU A 278 2.37 18.13 -1.13
N ALA A 279 2.99 19.25 -0.72
CA ALA A 279 3.28 20.35 -1.63
C ALA A 279 4.26 19.95 -2.77
N ALA A 280 5.23 19.06 -2.48
CA ALA A 280 6.10 18.51 -3.51
C ALA A 280 5.35 17.54 -4.43
N ALA A 281 4.44 16.75 -3.89
CA ALA A 281 3.56 15.87 -4.65
C ALA A 281 2.58 16.67 -5.54
N ASP A 282 2.05 17.79 -5.05
CA ASP A 282 1.19 18.70 -5.81
C ASP A 282 1.95 19.33 -6.97
N ALA A 283 3.20 19.77 -6.75
CA ALA A 283 4.05 20.30 -7.82
C ALA A 283 4.35 19.25 -8.90
N LEU A 284 4.55 17.99 -8.50
CA LEU A 284 4.72 16.88 -9.45
C LEU A 284 3.43 16.59 -10.22
N ALA A 285 2.29 16.53 -9.51
CA ALA A 285 0.99 16.29 -10.12
C ALA A 285 0.62 17.38 -11.13
N ALA A 286 0.85 18.65 -10.80
CA ALA A 286 0.65 19.76 -11.73
C ALA A 286 1.58 19.68 -12.96
N ALA A 287 2.82 19.20 -12.79
CA ALA A 287 3.72 18.98 -13.92
C ALA A 287 3.19 17.87 -14.84
N VAL A 288 2.72 16.75 -14.28
CA VAL A 288 2.10 15.64 -15.02
C VAL A 288 0.82 16.07 -15.73
N GLU A 289 -0.07 16.80 -15.04
CA GLU A 289 -1.30 17.34 -15.64
C GLU A 289 -0.99 18.27 -16.81
N SER A 290 -0.01 19.17 -16.66
CA SER A 290 0.39 20.08 -17.75
C SER A 290 0.96 19.36 -18.98
N LEU A 291 1.51 18.15 -18.81
CA LEU A 291 1.97 17.31 -19.92
C LEU A 291 0.81 16.67 -20.68
N GLY A 292 -0.27 16.32 -19.97
CA GLY A 292 -1.49 15.75 -20.56
C GLY A 292 -2.39 16.79 -21.23
N GLU A 293 -2.35 18.05 -20.77
CA GLU A 293 -3.16 19.17 -21.28
C GLU A 293 -2.47 20.02 -22.36
N GLY A 294 -1.19 19.75 -22.68
CA GLY A 294 -0.43 20.52 -23.66
C GLY A 294 -1.12 20.61 -25.02
N GLU A 295 -0.91 21.71 -25.76
CA GLU A 295 -1.41 21.85 -27.13
C GLU A 295 -0.97 20.63 -27.96
N GLU A 296 -1.89 20.00 -28.71
CA GLU A 296 -1.61 18.81 -29.53
C GLU A 296 -0.28 18.98 -30.30
N GLY A 297 0.77 18.28 -29.86
CA GLY A 297 2.10 18.31 -30.47
C GLY A 297 3.24 18.94 -29.65
N GLU A 298 3.02 19.57 -28.48
CA GLU A 298 4.12 20.15 -27.68
C GLU A 298 5.03 19.08 -27.05
N PHE A 299 4.45 17.96 -26.60
CA PHE A 299 5.16 16.85 -25.95
C PHE A 299 5.02 15.51 -26.70
N GLY A 300 4.58 15.55 -27.95
CA GLY A 300 4.31 14.34 -28.75
C GLY A 300 3.26 13.42 -28.11
N PRO A 301 3.20 12.12 -28.49
CA PRO A 301 2.26 11.15 -27.90
C PRO A 301 2.59 10.79 -26.44
N TYR A 302 3.78 11.16 -25.94
CA TYR A 302 4.29 10.68 -24.64
C TYR A 302 3.85 11.53 -23.43
N GLY A 303 3.14 12.64 -23.65
CA GLY A 303 2.63 13.48 -22.55
C GLY A 303 1.71 12.71 -21.58
N GLY A 304 0.95 11.75 -22.09
CA GLY A 304 0.10 10.86 -21.28
C GLY A 304 0.85 9.77 -20.51
N GLU A 305 2.13 9.52 -20.84
CA GLU A 305 2.93 8.42 -20.29
C GLU A 305 3.70 8.80 -19.01
N ALA A 306 3.54 10.03 -18.52
CA ALA A 306 4.33 10.54 -17.39
C ALA A 306 4.11 9.73 -16.10
N ALA A 307 2.88 9.28 -15.82
CA ALA A 307 2.59 8.44 -14.66
C ALA A 307 3.26 7.05 -14.79
N HIS A 308 3.19 6.45 -15.97
CA HIS A 308 3.85 5.18 -16.28
C HIS A 308 5.37 5.29 -16.09
N LEU A 309 6.01 6.33 -16.64
CA LEU A 309 7.45 6.57 -16.46
C LEU A 309 7.86 6.68 -14.99
N LEU A 310 7.09 7.45 -14.20
CA LEU A 310 7.34 7.61 -12.77
C LEU A 310 7.21 6.29 -12.02
N TYR A 311 6.19 5.49 -12.34
CA TYR A 311 5.98 4.17 -11.75
C TYR A 311 7.12 3.22 -12.10
N VAL A 312 7.48 3.09 -13.39
CA VAL A 312 8.54 2.19 -13.86
C VAL A 312 9.88 2.49 -13.19
N VAL A 313 10.29 3.77 -13.11
CA VAL A 313 11.54 4.13 -12.44
C VAL A 313 11.52 3.73 -10.96
N TYR A 314 10.38 3.91 -10.27
CA TYR A 314 10.26 3.50 -8.87
C TYR A 314 10.25 1.97 -8.71
N GLN A 315 9.47 1.26 -9.53
CA GLN A 315 9.35 -0.19 -9.55
C GLN A 315 10.70 -0.88 -9.82
N ARG A 316 11.60 -0.20 -10.56
CA ARG A 316 13.01 -0.62 -10.79
C ARG A 316 13.99 -0.19 -9.69
N GLY A 317 13.49 0.12 -8.50
CA GLY A 317 14.29 0.46 -7.32
C GLY A 317 14.94 1.84 -7.41
N CYS A 318 14.36 2.76 -8.20
CA CYS A 318 14.88 4.09 -8.49
C CYS A 318 16.25 4.09 -9.19
N SER A 319 16.56 3.02 -9.92
CA SER A 319 17.73 2.98 -10.79
C SER A 319 17.54 3.89 -12.00
N ALA A 320 18.64 4.42 -12.55
CA ALA A 320 18.56 5.27 -13.72
C ALA A 320 18.15 4.48 -14.97
N GLU A 321 17.34 5.12 -15.81
CA GLU A 321 16.76 4.62 -17.05
C GLU A 321 17.28 5.37 -18.27
N SER A 322 17.13 4.77 -19.46
CA SER A 322 17.53 5.36 -20.75
C SER A 322 16.31 5.89 -21.49
N ILE A 323 16.41 7.14 -21.95
CA ILE A 323 15.39 7.76 -22.80
C ILE A 323 15.28 7.03 -24.13
N ALA A 324 16.40 6.74 -24.79
CA ALA A 324 16.38 6.00 -26.06
C ALA A 324 15.76 4.61 -25.90
N ARG A 325 16.05 3.90 -24.80
CA ARG A 325 15.42 2.59 -24.52
C ARG A 325 13.91 2.73 -24.34
N LYS A 326 13.45 3.67 -23.52
CA LYS A 326 12.01 3.87 -23.29
C LYS A 326 11.28 4.37 -24.53
N ALA A 327 11.89 5.24 -25.32
CA ALA A 327 11.33 5.65 -26.61
C ALA A 327 11.21 4.46 -27.57
N ALA A 328 12.20 3.56 -27.61
CA ALA A 328 12.13 2.36 -28.43
C ALA A 328 11.01 1.40 -27.97
N GLU A 329 10.84 1.23 -26.65
CA GLU A 329 9.74 0.44 -26.08
C GLU A 329 8.36 1.01 -26.48
N TYR A 330 8.15 2.32 -26.37
CA TYR A 330 6.88 2.94 -26.78
C TYR A 330 6.62 2.92 -28.29
N GLU A 331 7.67 2.85 -29.10
CA GLU A 331 7.58 2.68 -30.55
C GLU A 331 7.43 1.21 -30.96
N ASP A 332 7.20 0.29 -30.01
CA ASP A 332 7.05 -1.16 -30.20
C ASP A 332 8.30 -1.83 -30.81
N TRP A 333 9.50 -1.32 -30.50
CA TRP A 333 10.74 -1.95 -30.94
C TRP A 333 11.05 -3.18 -30.07
N ASN A 334 11.69 -4.17 -30.68
CA ASN A 334 12.13 -5.36 -29.95
C ASN A 334 13.36 -5.05 -29.09
N VAL A 335 13.14 -4.87 -27.78
CA VAL A 335 14.20 -4.76 -26.77
C VAL A 335 14.47 -6.14 -26.19
N ASP A 336 15.75 -6.55 -26.11
CA ASP A 336 16.11 -7.82 -25.46
C ASP A 336 15.71 -7.75 -23.96
N PRO A 337 14.84 -8.65 -23.47
CA PRO A 337 14.46 -8.69 -22.06
C PRO A 337 15.64 -8.82 -21.10
N ALA A 338 16.79 -9.34 -21.57
CA ALA A 338 18.01 -9.42 -20.76
C ALA A 338 18.62 -8.05 -20.43
N VAL A 339 18.30 -7.00 -21.21
CA VAL A 339 18.80 -5.64 -21.01
C VAL A 339 17.73 -4.64 -20.61
N GLU A 340 16.45 -4.98 -20.74
CA GLU A 340 15.30 -4.10 -20.49
C GLU A 340 15.32 -3.45 -19.10
N ASP A 341 15.61 -4.24 -18.06
CA ASP A 341 15.64 -3.80 -16.65
C ASP A 341 17.05 -3.40 -16.16
N LEU A 342 18.06 -3.43 -17.04
CA LEU A 342 19.42 -3.09 -16.62
C LEU A 342 19.53 -1.58 -16.34
N PRO A 343 20.12 -1.18 -15.20
CA PRO A 343 20.34 0.23 -14.91
C PRO A 343 21.33 0.82 -15.90
N VAL A 344 21.15 2.09 -16.27
CA VAL A 344 22.14 2.82 -17.08
C VAL A 344 23.06 3.68 -16.21
N ALA A 345 24.28 3.89 -16.69
CA ALA A 345 25.22 4.76 -16.00
C ALA A 345 24.80 6.22 -16.17
N VAL A 346 24.78 6.97 -15.06
CA VAL A 346 24.53 8.42 -15.09
C VAL A 346 25.85 9.13 -15.36
N PRO A 347 26.00 9.86 -16.48
CA PRO A 347 27.21 10.61 -16.76
C PRO A 347 27.37 11.78 -15.78
N ALA A 348 28.62 12.08 -15.39
CA ALA A 348 28.92 13.17 -14.47
C ALA A 348 28.67 14.57 -15.09
N ASP A 349 28.78 14.67 -16.42
CA ASP A 349 28.50 15.87 -17.18
C ASP A 349 27.86 15.47 -18.51
N ALA A 350 26.83 16.21 -18.93
CA ALA A 350 26.12 15.99 -20.18
C ALA A 350 25.54 17.31 -20.70
N PRO A 351 25.50 17.52 -22.03
CA PRO A 351 24.84 18.68 -22.60
C PRO A 351 23.37 18.78 -22.18
N GLU A 352 22.89 20.01 -22.00
CA GLU A 352 21.48 20.26 -21.69
C GLU A 352 20.56 19.78 -22.83
N ALA A 353 20.94 20.01 -24.09
CA ALA A 353 20.17 19.51 -25.22
C ALA A 353 20.28 17.98 -25.36
N TYR A 354 19.14 17.29 -25.44
CA TYR A 354 19.13 15.84 -25.69
C TYR A 354 19.74 15.49 -27.05
N THR A 355 20.56 14.44 -27.06
CA THR A 355 21.10 13.82 -28.28
C THR A 355 20.95 12.31 -28.14
N THR A 356 20.32 11.68 -29.14
CA THR A 356 20.20 10.23 -29.24
C THR A 356 21.59 9.58 -29.16
N PRO A 357 21.77 8.51 -28.35
CA PRO A 357 23.03 7.78 -28.26
C PRO A 357 23.59 7.36 -29.63
N PRO A 358 24.93 7.23 -29.77
CA PRO A 358 25.52 6.68 -30.98
C PRO A 358 25.07 5.23 -31.20
N LEU A 359 25.14 4.74 -32.45
CA LEU A 359 24.59 3.44 -32.82
C LEU A 359 25.15 2.28 -31.97
N GLU A 360 26.44 2.27 -31.69
CA GLU A 360 27.09 1.24 -30.86
C GLU A 360 26.49 1.17 -29.45
N GLU A 361 26.17 2.33 -28.88
CA GLU A 361 25.54 2.43 -27.57
C GLU A 361 24.06 2.04 -27.63
N LEU A 362 23.35 2.40 -28.70
CA LEU A 362 21.97 1.99 -28.90
C LEU A 362 21.84 0.45 -29.04
N VAL A 363 22.74 -0.19 -29.78
CA VAL A 363 22.85 -1.65 -29.87
C VAL A 363 23.02 -2.28 -28.48
N ARG A 364 23.86 -1.68 -27.63
CA ARG A 364 24.08 -2.14 -26.26
C ARG A 364 22.84 -1.96 -25.38
N LEU A 365 22.16 -0.81 -25.49
CA LEU A 365 20.98 -0.47 -24.69
C LEU A 365 19.76 -1.31 -25.05
N LEU A 366 19.58 -1.64 -26.32
CA LEU A 366 18.43 -2.40 -26.81
C LEU A 366 18.71 -3.91 -26.92
N GLY A 367 19.98 -4.33 -26.87
CA GLY A 367 20.37 -5.73 -27.08
C GLY A 367 20.15 -6.22 -28.52
N ALA A 368 20.04 -5.29 -29.48
CA ALA A 368 19.71 -5.56 -30.87
C ALA A 368 20.92 -5.29 -31.79
N PRO A 369 21.78 -6.30 -32.05
CA PRO A 369 23.01 -6.14 -32.85
C PRO A 369 22.78 -5.76 -34.31
N GLU A 370 21.57 -5.95 -34.83
CA GLU A 370 21.18 -5.67 -36.21
C GLU A 370 20.80 -4.21 -36.49
N LEU A 371 20.77 -3.35 -35.47
CA LEU A 371 20.40 -1.94 -35.64
C LEU A 371 21.35 -1.20 -36.59
N THR A 372 20.78 -0.28 -37.37
CA THR A 372 21.48 0.53 -38.36
C THR A 372 21.41 2.02 -38.02
N GLU A 373 22.24 2.85 -38.68
CA GLU A 373 22.15 4.31 -38.54
C GLU A 373 20.78 4.86 -38.99
N ALA A 374 20.13 4.20 -39.95
CA ALA A 374 18.77 4.57 -40.35
C ALA A 374 17.77 4.34 -39.21
N ASP A 375 17.95 3.28 -38.43
CA ASP A 375 17.12 3.02 -37.24
C ASP A 375 17.37 4.09 -36.19
N ARG A 376 18.63 4.37 -35.86
CA ARG A 376 18.98 5.45 -34.92
C ARG A 376 18.38 6.81 -35.31
N GLU A 377 18.40 7.16 -36.60
CA GLU A 377 17.76 8.39 -37.08
C GLU A 377 16.23 8.36 -36.89
N ARG A 378 15.57 7.21 -37.13
CA ARG A 378 14.13 7.04 -36.87
C ARG A 378 13.77 7.26 -35.40
N LEU A 379 14.60 6.78 -34.48
CA LEU A 379 14.36 6.93 -33.03
C LEU A 379 14.59 8.36 -32.51
N THR A 380 15.29 9.20 -33.28
CA THR A 380 15.74 10.51 -32.80
C THR A 380 14.61 11.51 -32.53
N GLY A 381 13.52 11.45 -33.30
CA GLY A 381 12.29 12.21 -33.01
C GLY A 381 11.64 11.76 -31.70
N PRO A 382 11.17 10.49 -31.63
CA PRO A 382 10.62 9.87 -30.42
C PRO A 382 11.41 10.14 -29.13
N ALA A 383 12.72 9.90 -29.17
CA ALA A 383 13.57 10.05 -28.01
C ALA A 383 13.73 11.52 -27.58
N ARG A 384 13.69 12.48 -28.53
CA ARG A 384 13.71 13.91 -28.21
C ARG A 384 12.41 14.36 -27.54
N ASP A 385 11.28 13.88 -28.03
CA ASP A 385 9.97 14.24 -27.47
C ASP A 385 9.83 13.65 -26.05
N LEU A 386 10.25 12.40 -25.85
CA LEU A 386 10.31 11.79 -24.52
C LEU A 386 11.29 12.53 -23.59
N ALA A 387 12.45 12.97 -24.09
CA ALA A 387 13.38 13.78 -23.31
C ALA A 387 12.74 15.10 -22.83
N ALA A 388 11.90 15.73 -23.65
CA ALA A 388 11.18 16.95 -23.26
C ALA A 388 10.17 16.72 -22.13
N VAL A 389 9.47 15.58 -22.14
CA VAL A 389 8.61 15.14 -21.01
C VAL A 389 9.46 15.00 -19.74
N VAL A 390 10.59 14.28 -19.83
CA VAL A 390 11.49 14.09 -18.67
C VAL A 390 12.04 15.43 -18.18
N ASP A 391 12.41 16.35 -19.07
CA ASP A 391 12.89 17.70 -18.71
C ASP A 391 11.84 18.51 -17.96
N ARG A 392 10.58 18.45 -18.40
CA ARG A 392 9.46 19.09 -17.71
C ARG A 392 9.31 18.56 -16.29
N LEU A 393 9.38 17.23 -16.12
CA LEU A 393 9.32 16.58 -14.81
C LEU A 393 10.57 16.92 -13.96
N ALA A 394 11.75 16.96 -14.56
CA ALA A 394 13.00 17.33 -13.89
C ALA A 394 12.98 18.78 -13.39
N GLY A 395 12.23 19.67 -14.04
CA GLY A 395 11.99 21.04 -13.57
C GLY A 395 11.37 21.14 -12.17
N THR A 396 10.76 20.07 -11.65
CA THR A 396 10.26 19.99 -10.27
C THR A 396 11.38 19.77 -9.22
N GLY A 397 12.58 19.36 -9.66
CA GLY A 397 13.68 18.93 -8.80
C GLY A 397 13.51 17.50 -8.22
N LEU A 398 12.46 16.79 -8.60
CA LEU A 398 12.18 15.41 -8.15
C LEU A 398 12.76 14.36 -9.12
N LEU A 399 13.00 14.76 -10.37
CA LEU A 399 13.65 13.94 -11.37
C LEU A 399 14.95 14.60 -11.81
N PHE A 400 15.84 13.81 -12.39
CA PHE A 400 17.00 14.29 -13.10
C PHE A 400 17.04 13.71 -14.52
N ARG A 401 17.67 14.45 -15.44
CA ARG A 401 18.16 13.94 -16.72
C ARG A 401 19.60 14.36 -16.90
N ALA A 402 20.44 13.43 -17.32
CA ALA A 402 21.84 13.65 -17.66
C ALA A 402 22.14 12.94 -18.99
N GLY A 403 22.03 13.68 -20.09
CA GLY A 403 22.12 13.12 -21.43
C GLY A 403 20.93 12.20 -21.71
N ASP A 404 21.22 10.92 -21.94
CA ASP A 404 20.23 9.85 -22.16
C ASP A 404 19.76 9.17 -20.87
N ALA A 405 20.49 9.33 -19.77
CA ALA A 405 20.11 8.76 -18.48
C ALA A 405 19.12 9.67 -17.75
N PHE A 406 18.08 9.11 -17.15
CA PHE A 406 17.15 9.83 -16.28
C PHE A 406 16.73 8.99 -15.08
N GLY A 407 16.19 9.62 -14.05
CA GLY A 407 15.72 8.91 -12.86
C GLY A 407 15.17 9.84 -11.79
N LEU A 408 14.89 9.27 -10.61
CA LEU A 408 14.41 10.01 -9.45
C LEU A 408 15.59 10.56 -8.64
N THR A 409 15.48 11.80 -8.16
CA THR A 409 16.35 12.29 -7.08
C THR A 409 15.97 11.63 -5.75
N PRO A 410 16.81 11.65 -4.70
CA PRO A 410 16.42 11.13 -3.39
C PRO A 410 15.12 11.75 -2.88
N ARG A 411 14.91 13.04 -3.12
CA ARG A 411 13.66 13.74 -2.81
C ARG A 411 12.48 13.21 -3.64
N GLY A 412 12.69 12.98 -4.94
CA GLY A 412 11.70 12.37 -5.82
C GLY A 412 11.30 10.97 -5.38
N ALA A 413 12.26 10.12 -5.00
CA ALA A 413 11.97 8.80 -4.44
C ALA A 413 11.16 8.90 -3.14
N GLY A 414 11.43 9.89 -2.28
CA GLY A 414 10.61 10.15 -1.09
C GLY A 414 9.18 10.56 -1.40
N VAL A 415 8.98 11.44 -2.39
CA VAL A 415 7.64 11.90 -2.82
C VAL A 415 6.85 10.78 -3.50
N LEU A 416 7.46 10.01 -4.40
CA LEU A 416 6.82 8.86 -5.05
C LEU A 416 6.45 7.78 -4.03
N ARG A 417 7.34 7.50 -3.07
CA ARG A 417 7.02 6.59 -1.96
C ARG A 417 5.78 7.05 -1.19
N TYR A 418 5.67 8.35 -0.90
CA TYR A 418 4.49 8.91 -0.26
C TYR A 418 3.22 8.64 -1.09
N LEU A 419 3.24 8.97 -2.39
CA LEU A 419 2.10 8.76 -3.30
C LEU A 419 1.64 7.31 -3.33
N LEU A 420 2.57 6.37 -3.50
CA LEU A 420 2.29 4.94 -3.51
C LEU A 420 1.62 4.49 -2.19
N ARG A 421 2.17 4.90 -1.04
CA ARG A 421 1.67 4.46 0.26
C ARG A 421 0.30 5.05 0.62
N VAL A 422 -0.05 6.24 0.13
CA VAL A 422 -1.38 6.83 0.32
C VAL A 422 -2.47 5.98 -0.34
N ARG A 423 -2.12 5.17 -1.34
CA ARG A 423 -3.01 4.19 -1.97
C ARG A 423 -2.81 2.75 -1.49
N GLY A 424 -2.12 2.58 -0.37
CA GLY A 424 -1.94 1.27 0.26
C GLY A 424 -0.92 0.37 -0.44
N ILE A 425 -0.21 0.88 -1.45
CA ILE A 425 0.86 0.11 -2.11
C ILE A 425 2.01 -0.10 -1.11
N ALA A 426 2.48 -1.34 -1.03
CA ALA A 426 3.60 -1.72 -0.18
C ALA A 426 4.93 -1.16 -0.72
N ALA A 427 5.24 0.10 -0.37
CA ALA A 427 6.51 0.77 -0.71
C ALA A 427 7.41 0.93 0.52
N PRO A 428 8.19 -0.12 0.89
CA PRO A 428 9.05 -0.08 2.05
C PRO A 428 10.26 0.84 1.85
N ASP A 429 10.86 1.32 2.93
CA ASP A 429 12.21 1.89 2.92
C ASP A 429 13.30 0.87 3.33
N ALA A 430 14.55 1.31 3.33
CA ALA A 430 15.70 0.48 3.70
C ALA A 430 15.63 -0.01 5.16
N ALA A 431 15.06 0.78 6.08
CA ALA A 431 14.95 0.39 7.49
C ALA A 431 13.83 -0.65 7.70
N GLU A 432 12.69 -0.45 7.04
CA GLU A 432 11.56 -1.41 7.02
C GLU A 432 12.03 -2.75 6.46
N THR A 433 12.69 -2.76 5.30
CA THR A 433 13.21 -3.99 4.69
C THR A 433 14.31 -4.65 5.52
N ALA A 434 15.20 -3.89 6.15
CA ALA A 434 16.16 -4.43 7.10
C ALA A 434 15.47 -5.15 8.28
N GLY A 435 14.27 -4.74 8.68
CA GLY A 435 13.47 -5.37 9.72
C GLY A 435 12.75 -6.67 9.29
N TRP A 436 12.70 -6.98 8.00
CA TRP A 436 11.98 -8.16 7.50
C TRP A 436 12.68 -9.48 7.86
N GLY A 437 11.87 -10.53 8.05
CA GLY A 437 12.35 -11.90 8.09
C GLY A 437 12.77 -12.38 6.69
N ALA A 438 13.76 -13.26 6.62
CA ALA A 438 14.29 -13.76 5.35
C ALA A 438 13.21 -14.36 4.41
N PRO A 439 12.20 -15.12 4.87
CA PRO A 439 11.14 -15.62 3.98
C PRO A 439 10.32 -14.51 3.32
N ALA A 440 9.97 -13.46 4.06
CA ALA A 440 9.21 -12.32 3.52
C ALA A 440 10.05 -11.52 2.52
N LEU A 441 11.35 -11.35 2.81
CA LEU A 441 12.27 -10.68 1.90
C LEU A 441 12.45 -11.45 0.58
N VAL A 442 12.68 -12.76 0.65
CA VAL A 442 12.82 -13.60 -0.54
C VAL A 442 11.52 -13.60 -1.35
N ALA A 443 10.38 -13.73 -0.69
CA ALA A 443 9.07 -13.71 -1.36
C ALA A 443 8.75 -12.36 -2.04
N ALA A 444 9.25 -11.25 -1.49
CA ALA A 444 9.16 -9.95 -2.14
C ALA A 444 10.13 -9.84 -3.34
N ALA A 445 11.37 -10.29 -3.16
CA ALA A 445 12.44 -10.15 -4.14
C ALA A 445 12.22 -10.96 -5.44
N THR A 446 11.38 -12.00 -5.42
CA THR A 446 11.01 -12.75 -6.64
C THR A 446 10.30 -11.90 -7.68
N GLY A 447 9.54 -10.90 -7.25
CA GLY A 447 8.82 -9.98 -8.13
C GLY A 447 9.64 -8.75 -8.56
N TRP A 448 10.88 -8.61 -8.10
CA TRP A 448 11.70 -7.43 -8.36
C TRP A 448 12.66 -7.62 -9.53
N PRO A 449 13.04 -6.52 -10.21
CA PRO A 449 14.15 -6.55 -11.16
C PRO A 449 15.43 -7.06 -10.52
N ALA A 450 16.19 -7.90 -11.24
CA ALA A 450 17.34 -8.63 -10.70
C ALA A 450 18.39 -7.72 -10.03
N SER A 451 18.65 -6.53 -10.60
CA SER A 451 19.56 -5.53 -10.03
C SER A 451 19.09 -5.01 -8.66
N SER A 452 17.79 -4.75 -8.53
CA SER A 452 17.17 -4.31 -7.27
C SER A 452 17.12 -5.44 -6.25
N ALA A 453 16.75 -6.66 -6.66
CA ALA A 453 16.79 -7.84 -5.79
C ALA A 453 18.20 -8.09 -5.24
N ALA A 454 19.22 -8.10 -6.10
CA ALA A 454 20.62 -8.30 -5.70
C ALA A 454 21.06 -7.27 -4.65
N ARG A 455 20.79 -5.98 -4.90
CA ARG A 455 21.12 -4.89 -3.99
C ARG A 455 20.43 -5.07 -2.63
N VAL A 456 19.11 -5.25 -2.61
CA VAL A 456 18.34 -5.27 -1.36
C VAL A 456 18.65 -6.51 -0.53
N LEU A 457 18.88 -7.66 -1.17
CA LEU A 457 19.36 -8.87 -0.49
C LEU A 457 20.74 -8.66 0.14
N GLY A 458 21.64 -7.98 -0.59
CA GLY A 458 22.96 -7.58 -0.08
C GLY A 458 22.87 -6.59 1.10
N ASP A 459 22.05 -5.55 0.98
CA ASP A 459 21.83 -4.56 2.03
C ASP A 459 21.26 -5.21 3.31
N TRP A 460 20.36 -6.18 3.17
CA TRP A 460 19.78 -6.92 4.29
C TRP A 460 20.82 -7.78 5.03
N LEU A 461 21.75 -8.41 4.30
CA LEU A 461 22.88 -9.15 4.86
C LEU A 461 23.87 -8.20 5.55
N HIS A 462 24.19 -7.09 4.90
CA HIS A 462 25.10 -6.07 5.43
C HIS A 462 24.58 -5.44 6.72
N ALA A 463 23.27 -5.13 6.79
CA ALA A 463 22.62 -4.65 8.01
C ALA A 463 22.71 -5.65 9.18
N ARG A 464 22.96 -6.93 8.90
CA ARG A 464 23.19 -8.02 9.86
C ARG A 464 24.67 -8.42 9.98
N VAL A 465 25.57 -7.56 9.50
CA VAL A 465 27.03 -7.70 9.58
C VAL A 465 27.52 -9.00 8.91
N ASP A 466 26.81 -9.44 7.86
CA ASP A 466 27.20 -10.60 7.04
C ASP A 466 27.47 -11.88 7.85
N THR A 467 26.78 -12.05 8.97
CA THR A 467 26.98 -13.19 9.88
C THR A 467 26.57 -14.51 9.23
N ALA A 468 27.21 -15.61 9.64
CA ALA A 468 26.84 -16.95 9.16
C ALA A 468 25.38 -17.31 9.47
N GLU A 469 24.82 -16.78 10.56
CA GLU A 469 23.42 -16.97 10.91
C GLU A 469 22.49 -16.24 9.92
N ALA A 470 22.77 -14.98 9.58
CA ALA A 470 22.00 -14.24 8.59
C ALA A 470 22.04 -14.92 7.21
N TRP A 471 23.22 -15.37 6.79
CA TRP A 471 23.37 -16.17 5.56
C TRP A 471 22.59 -17.48 5.63
N SER A 472 22.64 -18.20 6.75
CA SER A 472 21.89 -19.46 6.90
C SER A 472 20.37 -19.23 6.83
N GLN A 473 19.87 -18.15 7.43
CA GLN A 473 18.46 -17.76 7.34
C GLN A 473 18.05 -17.42 5.90
N LEU A 474 18.87 -16.65 5.19
CA LEU A 474 18.60 -16.29 3.80
C LEU A 474 18.61 -17.52 2.88
N LEU A 475 19.64 -18.36 2.99
CA LEU A 475 19.76 -19.59 2.22
C LEU A 475 18.58 -20.54 2.47
N ALA A 476 18.14 -20.70 3.73
CA ALA A 476 16.95 -21.47 4.05
C ALA A 476 15.65 -20.87 3.47
N ALA A 477 15.55 -19.54 3.40
CA ALA A 477 14.41 -18.85 2.80
C ALA A 477 14.32 -19.08 1.28
N LEU A 478 15.44 -19.12 0.57
CA LEU A 478 15.47 -19.46 -0.88
C LEU A 478 14.89 -20.86 -1.16
N GLY A 479 15.06 -21.81 -0.23
CA GLY A 479 14.53 -23.16 -0.36
C GLY A 479 13.07 -23.34 0.07
N THR A 480 12.48 -22.34 0.71
CA THR A 480 11.15 -22.47 1.35
C THR A 480 10.13 -21.44 0.86
N ALA A 481 10.58 -20.25 0.43
CA ALA A 481 9.73 -19.25 -0.18
C ALA A 481 9.09 -19.82 -1.46
N HIS A 482 7.77 -19.64 -1.61
CA HIS A 482 7.00 -20.12 -2.76
C HIS A 482 7.08 -21.64 -2.99
N ALA A 483 7.52 -22.43 -2.01
CA ALA A 483 7.63 -23.88 -2.17
C ALA A 483 6.29 -24.50 -2.57
N GLY A 484 6.28 -25.19 -3.72
CA GLY A 484 5.08 -25.81 -4.29
C GLY A 484 4.18 -24.88 -5.11
N THR A 485 4.55 -23.61 -5.32
CA THR A 485 3.88 -22.70 -6.27
C THR A 485 4.64 -22.62 -7.59
N ALA A 486 4.12 -21.84 -8.55
CA ALA A 486 4.78 -21.59 -9.84
C ALA A 486 6.05 -20.73 -9.71
N ASP A 487 6.20 -19.98 -8.61
CA ASP A 487 7.28 -19.00 -8.42
C ASP A 487 8.50 -19.59 -7.68
N ALA A 488 8.45 -20.88 -7.34
CA ALA A 488 9.53 -21.58 -6.64
C ALA A 488 10.86 -21.51 -7.41
N ALA A 489 10.82 -21.53 -8.74
CA ALA A 489 12.01 -21.39 -9.59
C ALA A 489 12.62 -19.99 -9.52
N ASP A 490 11.79 -18.96 -9.44
CA ASP A 490 12.26 -17.58 -9.37
C ASP A 490 12.88 -17.30 -7.99
N ALA A 491 12.30 -17.85 -6.92
CA ALA A 491 12.90 -17.82 -5.57
C ALA A 491 14.28 -18.48 -5.54
N ARG A 492 14.45 -19.65 -6.17
CA ARG A 492 15.78 -20.28 -6.30
C ARG A 492 16.73 -19.46 -7.16
N GLY A 493 16.24 -18.85 -8.23
CA GLY A 493 17.02 -18.01 -9.14
C GLY A 493 17.73 -16.86 -8.44
N LEU A 494 17.16 -16.33 -7.35
CA LEU A 494 17.78 -15.30 -6.51
C LEU A 494 19.14 -15.73 -5.93
N PHE A 495 19.40 -17.03 -5.77
CA PHE A 495 20.73 -17.52 -5.34
C PHE A 495 21.84 -17.02 -6.26
N GLY A 496 21.58 -17.00 -7.58
CA GLY A 496 22.54 -16.54 -8.59
C GLY A 496 22.83 -15.05 -8.54
N LEU A 497 22.01 -14.26 -7.84
CA LEU A 497 22.17 -12.81 -7.68
C LEU A 497 23.00 -12.43 -6.46
N LEU A 498 23.18 -13.35 -5.50
CA LEU A 498 23.95 -13.10 -4.28
C LEU A 498 25.45 -13.05 -4.60
N ASP A 499 26.19 -12.15 -3.95
CA ASP A 499 27.66 -12.25 -3.89
C ASP A 499 28.04 -13.42 -2.97
N THR A 500 27.89 -14.62 -3.53
CA THR A 500 28.20 -15.82 -2.78
C THR A 500 29.66 -15.81 -2.37
N GLY A 501 30.60 -15.15 -3.06
CA GLY A 501 32.01 -15.07 -2.67
C GLY A 501 32.23 -14.56 -1.23
N ALA A 502 31.38 -13.65 -0.76
CA ALA A 502 31.39 -13.12 0.60
C ALA A 502 30.73 -14.05 1.65
N ALA A 503 29.97 -15.07 1.23
CA ALA A 503 29.24 -15.95 2.12
C ALA A 503 30.17 -16.77 3.04
N PRO A 504 29.91 -16.81 4.37
CA PRO A 504 30.64 -17.66 5.31
C PRO A 504 30.58 -19.14 4.94
N ALA A 505 31.73 -19.81 4.94
CA ALA A 505 31.82 -21.21 4.51
C ALA A 505 30.98 -22.16 5.40
N GLU A 506 30.81 -21.85 6.69
CA GLU A 506 29.94 -22.62 7.58
C GLU A 506 28.45 -22.56 7.20
N ALA A 507 27.95 -21.41 6.72
CA ALA A 507 26.58 -21.28 6.25
C ALA A 507 26.34 -22.14 5.00
N LEU A 508 27.29 -22.11 4.05
CA LEU A 508 27.24 -22.94 2.84
C LEU A 508 27.33 -24.44 3.15
N ARG A 509 28.19 -24.84 4.10
CA ARG A 509 28.27 -26.24 4.55
C ARG A 509 26.97 -26.68 5.25
N GLY A 510 26.33 -25.77 5.99
CA GLY A 510 25.00 -26.00 6.57
C GLY A 510 23.94 -26.25 5.50
N ALA A 511 23.98 -25.48 4.41
CA ALA A 511 23.04 -25.57 3.29
C ALA A 511 23.20 -26.81 2.41
N LEU A 512 24.31 -27.55 2.48
CA LEU A 512 24.51 -28.76 1.65
C LEU A 512 23.38 -29.80 1.78
N ARG A 513 22.74 -29.88 2.96
CA ARG A 513 21.64 -30.83 3.22
C ARG A 513 20.27 -30.31 2.80
N ASP A 514 20.19 -29.07 2.30
CA ASP A 514 18.94 -28.48 1.87
C ASP A 514 18.43 -29.16 0.59
N PRO A 515 17.15 -29.57 0.53
CA PRO A 515 16.62 -30.31 -0.61
C PRO A 515 16.43 -29.46 -1.88
N VAL A 516 16.61 -28.15 -1.79
CA VAL A 516 16.37 -27.19 -2.88
C VAL A 516 17.67 -26.54 -3.33
N ILE A 517 18.40 -25.90 -2.41
CA ILE A 517 19.60 -25.12 -2.74
C ILE A 517 20.93 -25.85 -2.49
N GLY A 518 20.90 -27.09 -1.98
CA GLY A 518 22.10 -27.82 -1.56
C GLY A 518 23.17 -27.98 -2.65
N GLU A 519 22.76 -28.20 -3.90
CA GLU A 519 23.71 -28.33 -5.04
C GLU A 519 24.34 -26.98 -5.42
N TYR A 520 23.61 -25.87 -5.26
CA TYR A 520 24.14 -24.52 -5.50
C TYR A 520 25.23 -24.20 -4.48
N ALA A 521 24.99 -24.50 -3.20
CA ALA A 521 26.00 -24.34 -2.15
C ALA A 521 27.23 -25.24 -2.39
N HIS A 522 27.03 -26.47 -2.87
CA HIS A 522 28.10 -27.37 -3.26
C HIS A 522 28.98 -26.77 -4.36
N GLU A 523 28.39 -26.26 -5.45
CA GLU A 523 29.16 -25.67 -6.55
C GLU A 523 29.91 -24.41 -6.14
N VAL A 524 29.35 -23.58 -5.26
CA VAL A 524 30.06 -22.42 -4.70
C VAL A 524 31.28 -22.85 -3.89
N LEU A 525 31.15 -23.84 -3.00
CA LEU A 525 32.27 -24.37 -2.21
C LEU A 525 33.34 -25.00 -3.12
N ARG A 526 32.92 -25.75 -4.15
CA ARG A 526 33.81 -26.35 -5.15
C ARG A 526 34.59 -25.28 -5.93
N ALA A 527 33.93 -24.20 -6.33
CA ALA A 527 34.56 -23.08 -7.05
C ALA A 527 35.63 -22.37 -6.20
N ARG A 528 35.49 -22.40 -4.86
CA ARG A 528 36.52 -21.90 -3.91
C ARG A 528 37.67 -22.87 -3.66
N GLY A 529 37.65 -24.04 -4.28
CA GLY A 529 38.65 -25.10 -4.07
C GLY A 529 38.40 -25.97 -2.84
N GLU A 530 37.26 -25.83 -2.15
CA GLU A 530 36.85 -26.80 -1.14
C GLU A 530 36.36 -28.10 -1.82
N ARG A 531 36.45 -29.22 -1.11
CA ARG A 531 35.98 -30.53 -1.58
C ARG A 531 34.94 -31.10 -0.63
N PRO A 532 33.73 -30.50 -0.55
CA PRO A 532 32.62 -31.08 0.19
C PRO A 532 32.24 -32.45 -0.39
N ASP A 533 31.72 -33.34 0.46
CA ASP A 533 31.26 -34.65 0.03
C ASP A 533 29.88 -34.53 -0.65
N HIS A 534 29.81 -34.88 -1.93
CA HIS A 534 28.56 -34.82 -2.71
C HIS A 534 27.45 -35.73 -2.15
N LEU A 535 27.79 -36.73 -1.32
CA LEU A 535 26.81 -37.55 -0.61
C LEU A 535 25.95 -36.76 0.38
N GLN A 536 26.37 -35.57 0.77
CA GLN A 536 25.59 -34.69 1.64
C GLN A 536 24.44 -33.99 0.89
N VAL A 537 24.52 -33.90 -0.44
CA VAL A 537 23.54 -33.17 -1.25
C VAL A 537 22.36 -34.07 -1.63
N PRO A 538 21.12 -33.70 -1.26
CA PRO A 538 19.94 -34.45 -1.65
C PRO A 538 19.77 -34.57 -3.17
N THR A 539 19.19 -35.68 -3.62
CA THR A 539 18.91 -35.94 -5.04
C THR A 539 17.98 -34.89 -5.66
N SER A 540 17.05 -34.34 -4.88
CA SER A 540 16.15 -33.27 -5.32
C SER A 540 16.92 -31.99 -5.68
N ALA A 541 17.85 -31.53 -4.82
CA ALA A 541 18.63 -30.32 -5.04
C ALA A 541 19.49 -30.42 -6.30
N ARG A 542 20.10 -31.60 -6.50
CA ARG A 542 20.86 -31.93 -7.71
C ARG A 542 19.99 -31.88 -8.98
N ALA A 543 18.76 -32.36 -8.89
CA ALA A 543 17.83 -32.39 -10.02
C ALA A 543 17.35 -30.98 -10.37
N LEU A 544 17.07 -30.15 -9.36
CA LEU A 544 16.68 -28.75 -9.53
C LEU A 544 17.81 -27.90 -10.13
N TYR A 545 19.06 -28.09 -9.68
CA TYR A 545 20.21 -27.41 -10.29
C TYR A 545 20.37 -27.74 -11.79
N VAL A 546 20.14 -29.00 -12.17
CA VAL A 546 20.10 -29.39 -13.59
C VAL A 546 18.94 -28.71 -14.32
N LEU A 547 17.74 -28.72 -13.73
CA LEU A 547 16.53 -28.13 -14.31
C LEU A 547 16.70 -26.65 -14.62
N ASP A 548 17.19 -25.89 -13.64
CA ASP A 548 17.39 -24.44 -13.73
C ASP A 548 18.58 -24.10 -14.66
N GLY A 549 19.56 -25.00 -14.80
CA GLY A 549 20.71 -24.86 -15.70
C GLY A 549 20.44 -25.23 -17.17
N LEU A 550 19.24 -25.69 -17.52
CA LEU A 550 18.92 -26.02 -18.92
C LEU A 550 18.89 -24.76 -19.79
N PRO A 551 19.37 -24.83 -21.06
CA PRO A 551 19.38 -23.70 -21.99
C PRO A 551 18.01 -23.02 -22.10
N GLY A 552 18.07 -21.68 -22.10
CA GLY A 552 16.99 -20.79 -21.69
C GLY A 552 15.60 -21.08 -22.24
N LYS A 553 14.61 -20.61 -21.48
CA LYS A 553 13.15 -20.76 -21.68
C LYS A 553 12.70 -20.31 -23.11
N LYS A 554 13.47 -19.46 -23.80
CA LYS A 554 13.23 -18.93 -25.17
C LYS A 554 14.21 -19.41 -26.27
N GLY A 555 15.21 -20.23 -25.95
CA GLY A 555 16.19 -20.75 -26.93
C GLY A 555 15.66 -21.92 -27.79
N PRO A 556 16.40 -22.35 -28.83
CA PRO A 556 16.01 -23.48 -29.67
C PRO A 556 15.73 -24.73 -28.82
N LEU A 557 14.57 -25.37 -29.01
CA LEU A 557 14.19 -26.57 -28.24
C LEU A 557 15.21 -27.71 -28.38
N GLU A 558 15.92 -27.77 -29.51
CA GLU A 558 16.97 -28.74 -29.81
C GLU A 558 18.16 -28.64 -28.85
N SER A 559 18.61 -27.42 -28.52
CA SER A 559 19.73 -27.23 -27.59
C SER A 559 19.34 -27.61 -26.17
N ARG A 560 18.11 -27.26 -25.76
CA ARG A 560 17.55 -27.66 -24.48
C ARG A 560 17.39 -29.18 -24.39
N ARG A 561 16.92 -29.81 -25.46
CA ARG A 561 16.79 -31.27 -25.54
C ARG A 561 18.14 -31.98 -25.40
N ALA A 562 19.15 -31.52 -26.14
CA ALA A 562 20.49 -32.09 -26.08
C ALA A 562 21.11 -31.95 -24.68
N ALA A 563 20.94 -30.79 -24.03
CA ALA A 563 21.40 -30.57 -22.67
C ALA A 563 20.70 -31.49 -21.65
N PHE A 564 19.37 -31.66 -21.78
CA PHE A 564 18.62 -32.60 -20.96
C PHE A 564 19.09 -34.05 -21.16
N ASP A 565 19.22 -34.51 -22.41
CA ASP A 565 19.64 -35.88 -22.71
C ASP A 565 21.07 -36.16 -22.19
N ALA A 566 21.96 -35.17 -22.25
CA ALA A 566 23.31 -35.26 -21.67
C ALA A 566 23.27 -35.38 -20.14
N ALA A 567 22.47 -34.56 -19.46
CA ALA A 567 22.30 -34.63 -18.01
C ALA A 567 21.65 -35.96 -17.58
N ALA A 568 20.64 -36.42 -18.32
CA ALA A 568 19.95 -37.69 -18.07
C ALA A 568 20.87 -38.90 -18.24
N ALA A 569 21.81 -38.88 -19.18
CA ALA A 569 22.79 -39.95 -19.37
C ALA A 569 23.77 -40.08 -18.20
N ALA A 570 24.10 -38.97 -17.53
CA ALA A 570 24.94 -38.94 -16.34
C ALA A 570 24.17 -39.19 -15.03
N TRP A 571 22.84 -39.20 -15.07
CA TRP A 571 22.01 -39.31 -13.86
C TRP A 571 21.85 -40.76 -13.36
N PRO A 572 22.02 -41.03 -12.06
CA PRO A 572 21.74 -42.36 -11.49
C PRO A 572 20.28 -42.78 -11.73
N GLY A 573 20.08 -43.90 -12.46
CA GLY A 573 18.75 -44.37 -12.85
C GLY A 573 18.20 -43.74 -14.15
N GLY A 574 18.98 -42.92 -14.84
CA GLY A 574 18.68 -42.38 -16.17
C GLY A 574 17.56 -41.33 -16.20
N SER A 575 17.04 -41.08 -17.41
CA SER A 575 16.07 -40.02 -17.68
C SER A 575 14.81 -40.07 -16.81
N ALA A 576 14.18 -41.24 -16.64
CA ALA A 576 12.95 -41.36 -15.85
C ALA A 576 13.17 -41.02 -14.36
N ALA A 577 14.33 -41.37 -13.80
CA ALA A 577 14.69 -41.03 -12.43
C ALA A 577 14.97 -39.53 -12.27
N LEU A 578 15.61 -38.90 -13.28
CA LEU A 578 15.84 -37.45 -13.30
C LEU A 578 14.52 -36.68 -13.34
N VAL A 579 13.60 -37.04 -14.24
CA VAL A 579 12.29 -36.38 -14.36
C VAL A 579 11.48 -36.52 -13.08
N ARG A 580 11.51 -37.70 -12.44
CA ARG A 580 10.82 -37.90 -11.15
C ARG A 580 11.41 -37.00 -10.06
N ALA A 581 12.73 -36.94 -9.93
CA ALA A 581 13.39 -36.09 -8.94
C ALA A 581 13.13 -34.59 -9.19
N MET A 582 13.10 -34.15 -10.45
CA MET A 582 12.72 -32.78 -10.82
C MET A 582 11.26 -32.49 -10.43
N ALA A 583 10.33 -33.37 -10.77
CA ALA A 583 8.90 -33.19 -10.48
C ALA A 583 8.57 -33.24 -8.97
N GLU A 584 9.31 -34.05 -8.20
CA GLU A 584 9.22 -34.09 -6.73
C GLU A 584 9.73 -32.78 -6.09
N GLY A 585 10.75 -32.15 -6.67
CA GLY A 585 11.30 -30.87 -6.20
C GLY A 585 10.47 -29.66 -6.62
N ASP A 586 10.09 -29.59 -7.90
CA ASP A 586 9.33 -28.49 -8.49
C ASP A 586 8.52 -28.97 -9.70
N ARG A 587 7.27 -29.37 -9.43
CA ARG A 587 6.35 -29.87 -10.46
C ARG A 587 6.02 -28.82 -11.51
N HIS A 588 5.88 -27.56 -11.10
CA HIS A 588 5.46 -26.47 -11.99
C HIS A 588 6.55 -26.15 -13.00
N GLU A 589 7.79 -25.94 -12.52
CA GLU A 589 8.93 -25.64 -13.39
C GLU A 589 9.27 -26.84 -14.28
N THR A 590 9.20 -28.06 -13.74
CA THR A 590 9.43 -29.28 -14.53
C THR A 590 8.45 -29.36 -15.71
N ALA A 591 7.16 -29.14 -15.47
CA ALA A 591 6.16 -29.13 -16.53
C ALA A 591 6.43 -28.02 -17.57
N ARG A 592 6.80 -26.83 -17.10
CA ARG A 592 7.04 -25.65 -17.94
C ARG A 592 8.27 -25.80 -18.84
N VAL A 593 9.36 -26.37 -18.31
CA VAL A 593 10.64 -26.52 -19.02
C VAL A 593 10.66 -27.77 -19.92
N LEU A 594 10.13 -28.90 -19.43
CA LEU A 594 10.20 -30.19 -20.13
C LEU A 594 8.97 -30.48 -21.00
N GLY A 595 7.81 -29.90 -20.71
CA GLY A 595 6.58 -30.08 -21.50
C GLY A 595 6.77 -29.77 -22.99
N PRO A 596 7.40 -28.64 -23.37
CA PRO A 596 7.72 -28.33 -24.77
C PRO A 596 8.64 -29.34 -25.47
N LEU A 597 9.39 -30.14 -24.71
CA LEU A 597 10.29 -31.18 -25.24
C LEU A 597 9.58 -32.52 -25.46
N GLY A 598 8.27 -32.60 -25.20
CA GLY A 598 7.48 -33.83 -25.27
C GLY A 598 7.81 -34.83 -24.16
N ILE A 599 8.49 -34.40 -23.09
CA ILE A 599 8.84 -35.25 -21.95
C ILE A 599 7.68 -35.19 -20.96
N THR A 600 7.06 -36.33 -20.70
CA THR A 600 5.91 -36.43 -19.80
C THR A 600 6.35 -36.67 -18.37
N MET A 601 5.71 -35.96 -17.43
CA MET A 601 5.91 -36.21 -16.01
C MET A 601 5.20 -37.52 -15.59
N PRO A 602 5.75 -38.25 -14.61
CA PRO A 602 5.17 -39.49 -14.09
C PRO A 602 3.83 -39.30 -13.36
#